data_AF-A0A2G9S7D8-F1
#
_entry.id   AF-A0A2G9S7D8-F1
#
_cell.length_a   1.000
_cell.length_b   1.000
_cell.length_c   1.000
_cell.angle_alpha   90.00
_cell.angle_beta   90.00
_cell.angle_gamma   90.00
#
_symmetry.space_group_name_H-M   'P 1'
#
loop_
_entity.id
_entity.type
_entity.pdbx_description
1 polymer ?
#
loop_
_entity_poly.entity_id
_entity_poly.type
_entity_poly.pdbx_seq_one_letter_code
_entity_poly.pdbx_strand_id
1 'polypeptide(L)'
;MEAPSCPVVFVVSGIPRSFRSAQLRHYFSQFTESGGFVCFHYRHRPERRGPDGKPVTFCCPVTVKPERAHSFRSMYHGKPWIDKEGNQVPGKCLIYKVRPAPKEDLQDFPYKTRREARLEAQKHTTDEEKQVTSKELLRMSEFNPPALMAQGNVGTTISTFLQLIRSCRLPPKLIPRLGLQFRRSRRRYGNVQYDYVGTEIAKQEEGVYTATGHEITEGGSIGSKVLKDEEDIVEEENIVEESQSDDVSIDLTTSKEEELPFMSK
;
A
#
# COMPACT_ATOMS: atom_id res chain seq x y z
N MET A 1 -27.59 -5.70 16.93
CA MET A 1 -26.18 -5.50 17.33
C MET A 1 -25.47 -6.79 17.00
N GLU A 2 -24.50 -6.78 16.09
CA GLU A 2 -23.66 -7.97 15.86
C GLU A 2 -22.69 -8.13 17.04
N ALA A 3 -22.37 -9.37 17.40
CA ALA A 3 -21.35 -9.63 18.41
C ALA A 3 -19.98 -9.20 17.88
N PRO A 4 -19.06 -8.66 18.72
CA PRO A 4 -17.73 -8.28 18.28
C PRO A 4 -16.96 -9.51 17.79
N SER A 5 -16.86 -9.64 16.48
CA SER A 5 -16.21 -10.77 15.82
C SER A 5 -14.72 -10.77 16.16
N CYS A 6 -14.21 -11.92 16.63
CA CYS A 6 -12.89 -11.99 17.24
C CYS A 6 -11.78 -11.65 16.20
N PRO A 7 -10.93 -10.65 16.44
CA PRO A 7 -9.91 -10.23 15.49
C PRO A 7 -8.88 -11.35 15.25
N VAL A 8 -8.51 -11.55 13.98
CA VAL A 8 -7.57 -12.60 13.58
C VAL A 8 -6.16 -12.04 13.60
N VAL A 9 -5.26 -12.72 14.32
CA VAL A 9 -3.84 -12.38 14.36
C VAL A 9 -3.09 -13.03 13.21
N PHE A 10 -2.29 -12.24 12.51
CA PHE A 10 -1.33 -12.68 11.50
C PHE A 10 0.07 -12.16 11.84
N VAL A 11 1.11 -12.78 11.30
CA VAL A 11 2.45 -12.22 11.20
C VAL A 11 2.76 -11.98 9.72
N VAL A 12 3.11 -10.74 9.40
CA VAL A 12 3.75 -10.36 8.14
C VAL A 12 5.25 -10.59 8.30
N SER A 13 5.83 -11.38 7.42
CA SER A 13 7.20 -11.92 7.45
C SER A 13 7.92 -11.58 6.13
N GLY A 14 9.25 -11.60 6.13
CA GLY A 14 10.05 -11.32 4.95
C GLY A 14 10.16 -9.84 4.57
N ILE A 15 9.83 -8.90 5.47
CA ILE A 15 9.84 -7.45 5.18
C ILE A 15 11.28 -6.97 4.89
N PRO A 16 11.57 -6.30 3.75
CA PRO A 16 12.93 -5.88 3.41
C PRO A 16 13.52 -4.86 4.38
N ARG A 17 14.84 -4.92 4.62
CA ARG A 17 15.57 -3.96 5.48
C ARG A 17 15.40 -2.48 5.07
N SER A 18 15.15 -2.21 3.80
CA SER A 18 14.87 -0.86 3.28
C SER A 18 13.49 -0.33 3.67
N PHE A 19 12.52 -1.20 3.98
CA PHE A 19 11.12 -0.81 4.17
C PHE A 19 10.87 -0.23 5.56
N ARG A 20 10.18 0.92 5.57
CA ARG A 20 9.65 1.59 6.76
C ARG A 20 8.12 1.58 6.71
N SER A 21 7.47 2.09 7.74
CA SER A 21 5.99 2.17 7.81
C SER A 21 5.35 2.94 6.64
N ALA A 22 6.07 3.88 6.02
CA ALA A 22 5.61 4.56 4.80
C ALA A 22 5.53 3.62 3.58
N GLN A 23 6.56 2.80 3.32
CA GLN A 23 6.54 1.78 2.26
C GLN A 23 5.47 0.72 2.53
N LEU A 24 5.31 0.28 3.79
CA LEU A 24 4.28 -0.69 4.14
C LEU A 24 2.85 -0.13 3.95
N ARG A 25 2.60 1.15 4.28
CA ARG A 25 1.28 1.77 3.99
C ARG A 25 1.05 1.97 2.48
N HIS A 26 2.11 2.21 1.71
CA HIS A 26 2.04 2.27 0.25
C HIS A 26 1.69 0.89 -0.37
N TYR A 27 2.28 -0.19 0.15
CA TYR A 27 2.06 -1.56 -0.34
C TYR A 27 0.68 -2.12 0.06
N PHE A 28 0.28 -1.97 1.32
CA PHE A 28 -1.00 -2.46 1.85
C PHE A 28 -2.17 -1.48 1.67
N SER A 29 -2.03 -0.45 0.82
CA SER A 29 -2.98 0.68 0.76
C SER A 29 -4.42 0.28 0.44
N GLN A 30 -4.64 -0.64 -0.50
CA GLN A 30 -5.98 -1.13 -0.86
C GLN A 30 -6.68 -1.77 0.34
N PHE A 31 -5.96 -2.54 1.15
CA PHE A 31 -6.51 -3.16 2.36
C PHE A 31 -6.68 -2.17 3.51
N THR A 32 -5.71 -1.27 3.73
CA THR A 32 -5.82 -0.18 4.73
C THR A 32 -7.03 0.71 4.46
N GLU A 33 -7.15 1.30 3.26
CA GLU A 33 -8.26 2.22 2.96
C GLU A 33 -9.62 1.51 2.92
N SER A 34 -9.67 0.21 2.61
CA SER A 34 -10.89 -0.62 2.77
C SER A 34 -11.22 -0.98 4.23
N GLY A 35 -10.49 -0.43 5.21
CA GLY A 35 -10.77 -0.56 6.64
C GLY A 35 -10.63 -1.97 7.21
N GLY A 36 -9.82 -2.84 6.58
CA GLY A 36 -9.70 -4.25 6.96
C GLY A 36 -8.82 -4.52 8.19
N PHE A 37 -7.89 -3.61 8.53
CA PHE A 37 -7.03 -3.74 9.71
C PHE A 37 -7.73 -3.29 10.99
N VAL A 38 -7.51 -4.04 12.07
CA VAL A 38 -7.84 -3.63 13.45
C VAL A 38 -6.65 -2.88 14.04
N CYS A 39 -5.45 -3.46 14.01
CA CYS A 39 -4.19 -2.77 14.27
C CYS A 39 -3.04 -3.35 13.43
N PHE A 40 -2.31 -2.46 12.77
CA PHE A 40 -1.03 -2.73 12.12
C PHE A 40 -0.04 -1.59 12.48
N HIS A 41 0.74 -1.81 13.55
CA HIS A 41 1.80 -0.90 13.99
C HIS A 41 3.18 -1.52 13.77
N TYR A 42 3.80 -1.21 12.62
CA TYR A 42 5.14 -1.67 12.28
C TYR A 42 6.20 -1.07 13.20
N ARG A 43 6.93 -1.95 13.89
CA ARG A 43 8.23 -1.69 14.51
C ARG A 43 9.29 -2.59 13.86
N HIS A 44 10.54 -2.16 13.86
CA HIS A 44 11.64 -2.96 13.33
C HIS A 44 11.99 -4.13 14.26
N ARG A 45 11.31 -5.27 14.06
CA ARG A 45 11.62 -6.55 14.72
C ARG A 45 12.39 -7.46 13.75
N PRO A 46 13.69 -7.71 13.98
CA PRO A 46 14.48 -8.64 13.17
C PRO A 46 13.87 -10.03 13.10
N GLU A 47 13.94 -10.65 11.92
CA GLU A 47 13.52 -12.02 11.69
C GLU A 47 14.75 -12.89 11.36
N ARG A 48 15.33 -12.75 10.16
CA ARG A 48 16.57 -13.44 9.78
C ARG A 48 17.77 -12.52 9.86
N ARG A 49 18.91 -13.03 10.34
CA ARG A 49 20.23 -12.37 10.27
C ARG A 49 21.05 -12.99 9.14
N GLY A 50 21.85 -12.17 8.47
CA GLY A 50 22.78 -12.60 7.43
C GLY A 50 24.15 -13.00 8.01
N PRO A 51 25.12 -13.41 7.17
CA PRO A 51 26.48 -13.73 7.61
C PRO A 51 27.15 -12.55 8.34
N ASP A 52 26.90 -11.32 7.89
CA ASP A 52 27.29 -10.05 8.55
C ASP A 52 26.72 -9.83 9.98
N GLY A 53 25.88 -10.73 10.49
CA GLY A 53 25.09 -10.53 11.72
C GLY A 53 23.97 -9.49 11.62
N LYS A 54 23.93 -8.71 10.52
CA LYS A 54 22.92 -7.70 10.21
C LYS A 54 21.56 -8.36 9.89
N PRO A 55 20.41 -7.77 10.27
CA PRO A 55 19.10 -8.29 9.91
C PRO A 55 18.85 -8.15 8.40
N VAL A 56 18.46 -9.24 7.74
CA VAL A 56 18.11 -9.28 6.31
C VAL A 56 16.62 -8.96 6.15
N THR A 57 15.77 -9.68 6.88
CA THR A 57 14.32 -9.49 6.92
C THR A 57 13.84 -9.05 8.30
N PHE A 58 12.69 -8.39 8.30
CA PHE A 58 11.94 -7.99 9.49
C PHE A 58 10.55 -8.65 9.46
N CYS A 59 9.93 -8.78 10.63
CA CYS A 59 8.56 -9.25 10.78
C CYS A 59 7.70 -8.24 11.55
N CYS A 60 6.38 -8.39 11.45
CA CYS A 60 5.40 -7.60 12.19
C CYS A 60 4.16 -8.43 12.50
N PRO A 61 3.72 -8.52 13.76
CA PRO A 61 2.39 -9.03 14.08
C PRO A 61 1.33 -7.98 13.70
N VAL A 62 0.16 -8.44 13.25
CA VAL A 62 -0.95 -7.62 12.71
C VAL A 62 -2.28 -8.23 13.13
N THR A 63 -3.29 -7.41 13.42
CA THR A 63 -4.68 -7.85 13.65
C THR A 63 -5.59 -7.38 12.51
N VAL A 64 -6.38 -8.32 12.00
CA VAL A 64 -7.27 -8.16 10.85
C VAL A 64 -8.69 -8.51 11.26
N LYS A 65 -9.68 -7.77 10.73
CA LYS A 65 -11.11 -8.08 10.92
C LYS A 65 -11.42 -9.47 10.33
N PRO A 66 -12.13 -10.37 11.03
CA PRO A 66 -12.25 -11.78 10.62
C PRO A 66 -12.95 -11.94 9.25
N GLU A 67 -13.89 -11.06 8.91
CA GLU A 67 -14.60 -11.03 7.62
C GLU A 67 -13.65 -10.78 6.44
N ARG A 68 -12.55 -10.07 6.69
CA ARG A 68 -11.53 -9.73 5.68
C ARG A 68 -10.25 -10.56 5.83
N ALA A 69 -10.18 -11.49 6.80
CA ALA A 69 -8.97 -12.26 7.10
C ALA A 69 -8.57 -13.24 5.97
N HIS A 70 -9.54 -13.78 5.23
CA HIS A 70 -9.25 -14.60 4.04
C HIS A 70 -8.72 -13.74 2.89
N SER A 71 -9.45 -12.68 2.54
CA SER A 71 -9.07 -11.66 1.55
C SER A 71 -7.65 -11.13 1.78
N PHE A 72 -7.30 -10.74 3.02
CA PHE A 72 -5.95 -10.27 3.37
C PHE A 72 -4.84 -11.26 2.98
N ARG A 73 -5.01 -12.54 3.33
CA ARG A 73 -4.01 -13.56 3.00
C ARG A 73 -3.96 -13.82 1.50
N SER A 74 -5.11 -13.90 0.83
CA SER A 74 -5.17 -14.19 -0.61
C SER A 74 -4.58 -13.07 -1.47
N MET A 75 -4.75 -11.80 -1.07
CA MET A 75 -4.25 -10.65 -1.83
C MET A 75 -2.72 -10.50 -1.75
N TYR A 76 -2.11 -10.77 -0.59
CA TYR A 76 -0.73 -10.37 -0.31
C TYR A 76 0.26 -11.50 0.02
N HIS A 77 -0.19 -12.75 0.20
CA HIS A 77 0.72 -13.85 0.49
C HIS A 77 1.43 -14.35 -0.77
N GLY A 78 2.75 -14.53 -0.74
CA GLY A 78 3.54 -15.06 -1.86
C GLY A 78 3.88 -14.03 -2.94
N LYS A 79 3.18 -12.89 -2.94
CA LYS A 79 3.44 -11.70 -3.76
C LYS A 79 4.86 -11.14 -3.58
N PRO A 80 5.48 -10.55 -4.62
CA PRO A 80 6.72 -9.80 -4.48
C PRO A 80 6.52 -8.53 -3.64
N TRP A 81 7.60 -8.00 -3.06
CA TRP A 81 7.61 -6.64 -2.54
C TRP A 81 7.81 -5.63 -3.66
N ILE A 82 7.16 -4.47 -3.59
CA ILE A 82 7.29 -3.39 -4.57
C ILE A 82 7.66 -2.10 -3.83
N ASP A 83 8.61 -1.32 -4.37
CA ASP A 83 8.94 0.02 -3.87
C ASP A 83 7.89 1.07 -4.26
N LYS A 84 8.14 2.37 -4.10
CA LYS A 84 7.16 3.41 -4.49
C LYS A 84 7.18 3.70 -5.99
N GLU A 85 8.29 3.35 -6.61
CA GLU A 85 8.71 3.66 -7.96
C GLU A 85 8.19 2.60 -8.95
N GLY A 86 7.85 1.40 -8.45
CA GLY A 86 7.24 0.29 -9.20
C GLY A 86 8.14 -0.94 -9.34
N ASN A 87 9.37 -0.90 -8.83
CA ASN A 87 10.34 -1.98 -8.99
C ASN A 87 10.08 -3.09 -7.96
N GLN A 88 10.29 -4.34 -8.40
CA GLN A 88 10.26 -5.48 -7.48
C GLN A 88 11.51 -5.51 -6.60
N VAL A 89 11.32 -5.66 -5.30
CA VAL A 89 12.36 -5.70 -4.28
C VAL A 89 12.59 -7.16 -3.84
N PRO A 90 13.85 -7.63 -3.71
CA PRO A 90 14.13 -9.04 -3.37
C PRO A 90 13.40 -9.54 -2.12
N GLY A 91 12.76 -10.70 -2.27
CA GLY A 91 11.91 -11.32 -1.25
C GLY A 91 10.44 -11.36 -1.66
N LYS A 92 9.62 -11.90 -0.76
CA LYS A 92 8.16 -12.03 -0.94
C LYS A 92 7.45 -11.68 0.36
N CYS A 93 6.21 -11.20 0.27
CA CYS A 93 5.36 -10.96 1.42
C CYS A 93 4.81 -12.29 1.95
N LEU A 94 5.19 -12.64 3.18
CA LEU A 94 4.79 -13.89 3.82
C LEU A 94 3.77 -13.59 4.93
N ILE A 95 2.63 -14.29 4.92
CA ILE A 95 1.50 -14.01 5.82
C ILE A 95 1.08 -15.30 6.51
N TYR A 96 1.50 -15.43 7.78
CA TYR A 96 1.24 -16.58 8.63
C TYR A 96 0.11 -16.27 9.61
N LYS A 97 -0.95 -17.09 9.63
CA LYS A 97 -2.03 -16.94 10.62
C LYS A 97 -1.55 -17.48 11.96
N VAL A 98 -1.49 -16.61 12.97
CA VAL A 98 -1.16 -17.03 14.34
C VAL A 98 -2.39 -17.73 14.92
N ARG A 99 -2.23 -18.98 15.33
CA ARG A 99 -3.13 -19.62 16.29
C ARG A 99 -2.51 -19.40 17.66
N PRO A 100 -3.10 -18.61 18.58
CA PRO A 100 -2.67 -18.65 19.96
C PRO A 100 -2.86 -20.07 20.49
N ALA A 101 -2.05 -20.51 21.45
CA ALA A 101 -2.31 -21.74 22.15
C ALA A 101 -3.76 -21.73 22.69
N PRO A 102 -4.51 -22.84 22.62
CA PRO A 102 -5.76 -22.94 23.36
C PRO A 102 -5.45 -22.68 24.84
N LYS A 103 -6.38 -22.02 25.54
CA LYS A 103 -6.33 -22.10 27.00
C LYS A 103 -6.68 -23.54 27.37
N GLU A 104 -5.67 -24.32 27.73
CA GLU A 104 -5.93 -25.34 28.73
C GLU A 104 -6.20 -24.58 30.03
N ASP A 105 -7.48 -24.41 30.38
CA ASP A 105 -7.90 -23.84 31.67
C ASP A 105 -7.63 -24.83 32.84
N LEU A 106 -6.62 -25.69 32.68
CA LEU A 106 -6.00 -26.59 33.67
C LEU A 106 -5.15 -25.78 34.66
N GLN A 107 -5.84 -24.91 35.41
CA GLN A 107 -5.46 -24.41 36.73
C GLN A 107 -3.96 -24.11 36.91
N ASP A 108 -3.57 -22.92 36.44
CA ASP A 108 -2.33 -22.24 36.81
C ASP A 108 -2.38 -21.90 38.32
N PHE A 109 -2.21 -22.92 39.17
CA PHE A 109 -2.28 -22.78 40.64
C PHE A 109 -1.19 -21.81 41.10
N PRO A 110 -1.51 -20.78 41.90
CA PRO A 110 -0.57 -19.71 42.24
C PRO A 110 0.59 -20.14 43.16
N TYR A 111 0.62 -21.41 43.60
CA TYR A 111 1.67 -22.00 44.42
C TYR A 111 2.47 -23.02 43.61
N LYS A 112 3.51 -22.55 42.92
CA LYS A 112 4.60 -23.40 42.40
C LYS A 112 5.59 -23.69 43.52
N THR A 113 6.04 -24.92 43.68
CA THR A 113 7.08 -25.24 44.66
C THR A 113 8.42 -24.63 44.27
N ARG A 114 9.31 -24.46 45.26
CA ARG A 114 10.70 -24.00 45.03
C ARG A 114 11.50 -24.91 44.07
N ARG A 115 11.04 -26.16 43.86
CA ARG A 115 11.59 -27.11 42.88
C ARG A 115 11.05 -26.83 41.48
N GLU A 116 9.74 -26.67 41.31
CA GLU A 116 9.15 -26.31 40.00
C GLU A 116 9.71 -24.97 39.49
N ALA A 117 9.71 -23.92 40.32
CA ALA A 117 10.22 -22.61 39.91
C ALA A 117 11.69 -22.64 39.46
N ARG A 118 12.51 -23.52 40.06
CA ARG A 118 13.91 -23.72 39.64
C ARG A 118 14.02 -24.52 38.34
N LEU A 119 13.19 -25.55 38.16
CA LEU A 119 13.13 -26.33 36.90
C LEU A 119 12.58 -25.50 35.74
N GLU A 120 11.63 -24.61 36.00
CA GLU A 120 11.05 -23.68 35.03
C GLU A 120 12.05 -22.58 34.63
N ALA A 121 12.81 -22.03 35.60
CA ALA A 121 13.94 -21.15 35.32
C ALA A 121 15.12 -21.86 34.61
N GLN A 122 15.27 -23.18 34.78
CA GLN A 122 16.25 -24.01 34.06
C GLN A 122 15.72 -24.58 32.74
N LYS A 123 14.43 -24.42 32.42
CA LYS A 123 13.87 -24.64 31.08
C LYS A 123 14.28 -23.49 30.15
N HIS A 124 15.58 -23.39 29.89
CA HIS A 124 16.13 -22.56 28.82
C HIS A 124 15.88 -23.26 27.46
N THR A 125 14.60 -23.45 27.13
CA THR A 125 14.16 -24.08 25.89
C THR A 125 14.71 -23.33 24.69
N THR A 126 15.14 -24.10 23.70
CA THR A 126 15.51 -23.60 22.37
C THR A 126 14.41 -22.69 21.83
N ASP A 127 14.80 -21.55 21.25
CA ASP A 127 13.90 -20.41 21.02
C ASP A 127 12.80 -20.62 19.96
N GLU A 128 12.75 -21.78 19.32
CA GLU A 128 11.94 -22.01 18.12
C GLU A 128 10.49 -22.47 18.40
N GLU A 129 10.18 -22.97 19.61
CA GLU A 129 8.87 -23.61 19.91
C GLU A 129 8.10 -23.01 21.11
N LYS A 130 8.40 -21.76 21.52
CA LYS A 130 7.64 -21.07 22.57
C LYS A 130 6.23 -20.71 22.07
N GLN A 131 5.23 -21.51 22.45
CA GLN A 131 3.82 -21.26 22.10
C GLN A 131 3.34 -19.94 22.71
N VAL A 132 3.10 -18.93 21.86
CA VAL A 132 2.78 -17.57 22.31
C VAL A 132 1.37 -17.51 22.91
N THR A 133 1.29 -17.07 24.17
CA THR A 133 0.01 -17.01 24.90
C THR A 133 -0.81 -15.78 24.46
N SER A 134 -2.14 -15.88 24.45
CA SER A 134 -3.02 -14.74 24.09
C SER A 134 -2.79 -13.48 24.93
N LYS A 135 -2.53 -13.64 26.24
CA LYS A 135 -2.11 -12.56 27.16
C LYS A 135 -0.74 -11.96 26.83
N GLU A 136 0.16 -12.73 26.21
CA GLU A 136 1.50 -12.31 25.81
C GLU A 136 1.44 -11.50 24.51
N LEU A 137 0.65 -11.96 23.52
CA LEU A 137 0.34 -11.20 22.31
C LEU A 137 -0.14 -9.78 22.68
N LEU A 138 -1.15 -9.67 23.55
CA LEU A 138 -1.72 -8.38 23.98
C LEU A 138 -0.74 -7.46 24.74
N ARG A 139 0.40 -7.98 25.22
CA ARG A 139 1.46 -7.18 25.86
C ARG A 139 2.51 -6.66 24.87
N MET A 140 2.53 -7.13 23.62
CA MET A 140 3.49 -6.67 22.62
C MET A 140 3.17 -5.24 22.16
N SER A 141 4.22 -4.43 22.05
CA SER A 141 4.12 -3.00 21.70
C SER A 141 3.49 -2.71 20.34
N GLU A 142 3.54 -3.69 19.44
CA GLU A 142 2.97 -3.69 18.10
C GLU A 142 1.42 -3.75 18.11
N PHE A 143 0.82 -4.11 19.26
CA PHE A 143 -0.62 -4.03 19.51
C PHE A 143 -1.03 -2.88 20.46
N ASN A 144 -0.08 -2.07 20.93
CA ASN A 144 -0.34 -0.89 21.75
C ASN A 144 0.16 0.40 21.05
N PRO A 145 -0.47 0.79 19.92
CA PRO A 145 -0.10 2.01 19.20
C PRO A 145 -0.53 3.28 19.94
N PRO A 146 0.08 4.45 19.64
CA PRO A 146 -0.36 5.72 20.22
C PRO A 146 -1.82 6.02 19.92
N ALA A 147 -2.58 6.55 20.91
CA ALA A 147 -4.03 6.79 20.80
C ALA A 147 -4.46 7.67 19.61
N LEU A 148 -3.59 8.58 19.15
CA LEU A 148 -3.79 9.40 17.94
C LEU A 148 -3.93 8.56 16.65
N MET A 149 -3.44 7.32 16.67
CA MET A 149 -3.33 6.40 15.55
C MET A 149 -3.65 4.97 16.01
N ALA A 150 -4.86 4.78 16.57
CA ALA A 150 -5.27 3.53 17.24
C ALA A 150 -5.20 2.26 16.37
N GLN A 151 -5.28 2.38 15.04
CA GLN A 151 -5.07 1.26 14.10
C GLN A 151 -3.59 1.03 13.73
N GLY A 152 -2.66 1.72 14.38
CA GLY A 152 -1.23 1.64 14.11
C GLY A 152 -0.75 2.52 12.95
N ASN A 153 0.56 2.48 12.70
CA ASN A 153 1.21 3.37 11.73
C ASN A 153 1.04 2.95 10.25
N VAL A 154 0.68 1.69 9.98
CA VAL A 154 0.32 1.18 8.65
C VAL A 154 -1.21 1.01 8.53
N GLY A 155 -1.90 0.63 9.60
CA GLY A 155 -3.33 0.32 9.57
C GLY A 155 -4.28 1.52 9.68
N THR A 156 -3.81 2.71 10.09
CA THR A 156 -4.63 3.95 10.07
C THR A 156 -4.76 4.46 8.63
N THR A 157 -5.98 4.82 8.21
CA THR A 157 -6.29 5.24 6.84
C THR A 157 -5.86 6.68 6.53
N ILE A 158 -5.65 6.98 5.24
CA ILE A 158 -5.40 8.33 4.74
C ILE A 158 -6.58 9.26 5.05
N SER A 159 -7.82 8.76 5.01
CA SER A 159 -9.01 9.54 5.41
C SER A 159 -8.96 9.99 6.89
N THR A 160 -8.59 9.10 7.82
CA THR A 160 -8.40 9.45 9.23
C THR A 160 -7.24 10.43 9.43
N PHE A 161 -6.10 10.24 8.74
CA PHE A 161 -5.00 11.22 8.80
C PHE A 161 -5.44 12.61 8.28
N LEU A 162 -6.19 12.68 7.19
CA LEU A 162 -6.72 13.95 6.66
C LEU A 162 -7.68 14.63 7.65
N GLN A 163 -8.49 13.86 8.38
CA GLN A 163 -9.35 14.40 9.44
C GLN A 163 -8.52 14.96 10.62
N LEU A 164 -7.45 14.28 11.02
CA LEU A 164 -6.54 14.75 12.08
C LEU A 164 -5.71 15.97 11.66
N ILE A 165 -5.38 16.11 10.38
CA ILE A 165 -4.74 17.31 9.81
C ILE A 165 -5.74 18.47 9.79
N ARG A 166 -6.95 18.27 9.24
CA ARG A 166 -8.00 19.31 9.16
C ARG A 166 -8.48 19.81 10.53
N SER A 167 -8.38 18.98 11.57
CA SER A 167 -8.69 19.36 12.95
C SER A 167 -7.49 19.83 13.77
N CYS A 168 -6.31 19.99 13.13
CA CYS A 168 -5.05 20.40 13.75
C CYS A 168 -4.57 19.51 14.92
N ARG A 169 -5.05 18.26 15.00
CA ARG A 169 -4.72 17.28 16.05
C ARG A 169 -3.46 16.46 15.76
N LEU A 170 -2.92 16.53 14.54
CA LEU A 170 -1.69 15.83 14.13
C LEU A 170 -0.47 16.78 14.17
N PRO A 171 0.57 16.49 14.99
CA PRO A 171 1.78 17.32 15.04
C PRO A 171 2.46 17.48 13.65
N PRO A 172 2.71 18.71 13.16
CA PRO A 172 3.21 18.95 11.80
C PRO A 172 4.50 18.20 11.44
N LYS A 173 5.41 18.01 12.40
CA LYS A 173 6.67 17.26 12.23
C LYS A 173 6.48 15.77 11.86
N LEU A 174 5.27 15.22 12.05
CA LEU A 174 4.93 13.84 11.68
C LEU A 174 4.41 13.73 10.24
N ILE A 175 3.75 14.76 9.70
CA ILE A 175 3.12 14.73 8.37
C ILE A 175 4.07 14.26 7.26
N PRO A 176 5.30 14.81 7.09
CA PRO A 176 6.23 14.33 6.06
C PRO A 176 6.76 12.92 6.36
N ARG A 177 6.94 12.57 7.64
CA ARG A 177 7.42 11.23 8.06
C ARG A 177 6.39 10.13 7.84
N LEU A 178 5.11 10.46 7.84
CA LEU A 178 4.04 9.51 7.53
C LEU A 178 4.07 9.08 6.06
N GLY A 179 4.59 9.91 5.14
CA GLY A 179 4.66 9.58 3.72
C GLY A 179 3.27 9.35 3.08
N LEU A 180 2.30 10.19 3.43
CA LEU A 180 0.93 10.10 2.89
C LEU A 180 0.93 10.39 1.39
N GLN A 181 0.77 9.34 0.58
CA GLN A 181 0.49 9.48 -0.84
C GLN A 181 -1.00 9.64 -1.06
N PHE A 182 -1.43 10.87 -1.30
CA PHE A 182 -2.77 11.13 -1.80
C PHE A 182 -2.84 10.62 -3.24
N ARG A 183 -3.64 9.58 -3.49
CA ARG A 183 -3.94 9.15 -4.87
C ARG A 183 -4.47 10.37 -5.61
N ARG A 184 -3.83 10.76 -6.72
CA ARG A 184 -4.43 11.75 -7.62
C ARG A 184 -5.81 11.21 -7.99
N SER A 185 -6.85 12.00 -7.76
CA SER A 185 -8.20 11.58 -8.12
C SER A 185 -8.19 11.15 -9.58
N ARG A 186 -8.76 9.97 -9.89
CA ARG A 186 -9.15 9.67 -11.27
C ARG A 186 -9.97 10.86 -11.77
N ARG A 187 -9.72 11.30 -13.01
CA ARG A 187 -10.34 12.52 -13.57
C ARG A 187 -11.85 12.43 -13.39
N ARG A 188 -12.54 13.55 -13.11
CA ARG A 188 -13.98 13.56 -12.73
C ARG A 188 -14.88 12.70 -13.64
N TYR A 189 -14.54 12.58 -14.92
CA TYR A 189 -15.28 11.80 -15.92
C TYR A 189 -14.79 10.35 -16.11
N GLY A 190 -13.58 10.00 -15.64
CA GLY A 190 -12.99 8.64 -15.74
C GLY A 190 -13.34 7.69 -14.59
N ASN A 191 -14.35 8.06 -13.79
CA ASN A 191 -15.01 7.21 -12.79
C ASN A 191 -16.52 7.07 -13.12
N VAL A 192 -16.99 7.59 -14.25
CA VAL A 192 -18.37 7.39 -14.71
C VAL A 192 -18.50 5.94 -15.18
N GLN A 193 -19.55 5.26 -14.74
CA GLN A 193 -19.83 3.89 -15.15
C GLN A 193 -20.34 3.90 -16.60
N TYR A 194 -19.73 3.08 -17.46
CA TYR A 194 -20.05 3.00 -18.88
C TYR A 194 -21.18 2.00 -19.14
N ASP A 195 -22.39 2.33 -18.69
CA ASP A 195 -23.60 1.53 -18.91
C ASP A 195 -24.14 1.71 -20.35
N TYR A 196 -23.36 1.31 -21.36
CA TYR A 196 -23.78 1.34 -22.75
C TYR A 196 -24.63 0.10 -23.10
N VAL A 197 -25.69 0.33 -23.89
CA VAL A 197 -26.55 -0.76 -24.38
C VAL A 197 -25.75 -1.67 -25.31
N GLY A 198 -25.61 -2.94 -24.92
CA GLY A 198 -24.89 -3.96 -25.70
C GLY A 198 -23.41 -4.18 -25.32
N THR A 199 -22.85 -3.44 -24.37
CA THR A 199 -21.49 -3.73 -23.86
C THR A 199 -21.53 -4.63 -22.63
N GLU A 200 -20.95 -5.83 -22.71
CA GLU A 200 -20.66 -6.62 -21.51
C GLU A 200 -19.50 -6.00 -20.74
N ILE A 201 -19.75 -5.60 -19.49
CA ILE A 201 -18.69 -5.14 -18.59
C ILE A 201 -17.84 -6.34 -18.19
N ALA A 202 -16.70 -6.51 -18.87
CA ALA A 202 -15.68 -7.47 -18.51
C ALA A 202 -15.32 -7.27 -17.02
N LYS A 203 -15.58 -8.29 -16.20
CA LYS A 203 -15.25 -8.28 -14.78
C LYS A 203 -13.73 -8.27 -14.65
N GLN A 204 -13.16 -7.08 -14.42
CA GLN A 204 -11.75 -6.96 -14.07
C GLN A 204 -11.48 -7.87 -12.86
N GLU A 205 -10.52 -8.77 -13.00
CA GLU A 205 -10.03 -9.56 -11.87
C GLU A 205 -9.59 -8.59 -10.76
N GLU A 206 -9.78 -8.96 -9.48
CA GLU A 206 -9.56 -8.03 -8.35
C GLU A 206 -8.06 -7.83 -8.07
N GLY A 207 -7.40 -7.14 -9.01
CA GLY A 207 -5.99 -6.81 -8.98
C GLY A 207 -5.61 -6.11 -7.68
N VAL A 208 -4.43 -6.46 -7.17
CA VAL A 208 -3.91 -5.90 -5.94
C VAL A 208 -2.95 -4.78 -6.32
N TYR A 209 -3.31 -3.55 -5.95
CA TYR A 209 -2.61 -2.34 -6.34
C TYR A 209 -2.02 -1.60 -5.12
N THR A 210 -0.80 -1.13 -5.31
CA THR A 210 -0.13 -0.17 -4.41
C THR A 210 -0.76 1.23 -4.50
N ALA A 211 -0.37 2.14 -3.59
CA ALA A 211 -0.98 3.47 -3.52
C ALA A 211 -0.80 4.32 -4.80
N THR A 212 0.30 4.14 -5.54
CA THR A 212 0.52 4.77 -6.86
C THR A 212 -0.31 4.13 -7.97
N GLY A 213 -0.74 2.87 -7.80
CA GLY A 213 -1.44 2.09 -8.82
C GLY A 213 -0.57 1.04 -9.52
N HIS A 214 0.65 0.76 -9.06
CA HIS A 214 1.43 -0.39 -9.55
C HIS A 214 0.80 -1.69 -9.06
N GLU A 215 0.64 -2.67 -9.96
CA GLU A 215 0.02 -3.96 -9.68
C GLU A 215 1.00 -4.95 -9.05
N ILE A 216 0.51 -5.78 -8.14
CA ILE A 216 1.31 -6.77 -7.41
C ILE A 216 1.10 -8.17 -8.03
N THR A 217 1.62 -8.35 -9.24
CA THR A 217 1.53 -9.59 -10.03
C THR A 217 2.47 -10.70 -9.52
N GLU A 218 2.14 -11.97 -9.82
CA GLU A 218 2.94 -13.14 -9.43
C GLU A 218 3.79 -13.68 -10.59
N GLY A 219 4.80 -12.93 -10.98
CA GLY A 219 5.81 -13.42 -11.92
C GLY A 219 6.60 -12.30 -12.56
N GLY A 220 7.91 -12.26 -12.29
CA GLY A 220 8.84 -11.46 -13.07
C GLY A 220 9.58 -12.37 -14.05
N SER A 221 9.29 -12.24 -15.35
CA SER A 221 10.28 -12.55 -16.39
C SER A 221 11.18 -11.32 -16.59
N ILE A 222 12.45 -11.57 -16.88
CA ILE A 222 13.46 -10.52 -16.99
C ILE A 222 13.30 -9.78 -18.33
N GLY A 223 12.98 -8.50 -18.27
CA GLY A 223 13.28 -7.54 -19.35
C GLY A 223 12.46 -7.68 -20.64
N SER A 224 11.14 -7.48 -20.57
CA SER A 224 10.44 -6.94 -21.74
C SER A 224 11.00 -5.55 -22.04
N LYS A 225 11.68 -5.41 -23.18
CA LYS A 225 11.98 -4.09 -23.75
C LYS A 225 10.65 -3.35 -23.96
N VAL A 226 10.65 -2.04 -23.80
CA VAL A 226 9.59 -1.22 -24.40
C VAL A 226 9.72 -1.41 -25.90
N LEU A 227 8.81 -2.20 -26.49
CA LEU A 227 8.47 -2.01 -27.88
C LEU A 227 7.92 -0.59 -27.97
N LYS A 228 8.58 0.26 -28.75
CA LYS A 228 7.88 1.37 -29.35
C LYS A 228 6.95 0.73 -30.36
N ASP A 229 5.67 1.05 -30.29
CA ASP A 229 4.78 0.80 -31.41
C ASP A 229 5.33 1.63 -32.58
N GLU A 230 5.70 0.97 -33.69
CA GLU A 230 6.04 1.69 -34.90
C GLU A 230 4.75 2.19 -35.56
N GLU A 231 4.79 3.39 -36.13
CA GLU A 231 3.62 3.99 -36.76
C GLU A 231 3.37 3.29 -38.10
N ASP A 232 2.38 2.38 -38.15
CA ASP A 232 1.94 1.73 -39.38
C ASP A 232 1.46 2.79 -40.39
N ILE A 233 2.33 3.10 -41.36
CA ILE A 233 2.02 3.99 -42.48
C ILE A 233 1.06 3.24 -43.40
N VAL A 234 -0.23 3.61 -43.34
CA VAL A 234 -1.21 3.20 -44.35
C VAL A 234 -1.09 4.15 -45.53
N GLU A 235 -0.54 3.66 -46.63
CA GLU A 235 -0.45 4.40 -47.89
C GLU A 235 -1.85 4.53 -48.51
N GLU A 236 -2.39 5.76 -48.56
CA GLU A 236 -3.64 6.05 -49.25
C GLU A 236 -3.32 6.65 -50.64
N GLU A 237 -3.62 5.89 -51.70
CA GLU A 237 -3.19 6.22 -53.06
C GLU A 237 -3.92 7.45 -53.63
N ASN A 238 -3.22 8.22 -54.49
CA ASN A 238 -3.77 9.41 -55.11
C ASN A 238 -4.90 9.07 -56.11
N ILE A 239 -6.05 9.72 -55.96
CA ILE A 239 -6.96 9.98 -57.08
C ILE A 239 -6.75 11.44 -57.50
N VAL A 240 -6.34 11.64 -58.75
CA VAL A 240 -6.07 12.96 -59.34
C VAL A 240 -7.13 13.27 -60.39
N GLU A 241 -7.83 14.39 -60.22
CA GLU A 241 -8.47 15.24 -61.24
C GLU A 241 -9.21 16.37 -60.50
N GLU A 242 -9.44 17.57 -61.02
CA GLU A 242 -8.67 18.48 -61.90
C GLU A 242 -9.45 19.81 -61.91
N SER A 243 -8.84 20.94 -61.55
CA SER A 243 -9.33 22.27 -61.95
C SER A 243 -8.29 23.39 -61.76
N GLN A 244 -8.11 24.18 -62.83
CA GLN A 244 -7.36 25.44 -62.84
C GLN A 244 -8.20 26.55 -62.14
N SER A 245 -7.63 27.61 -61.51
CA SER A 245 -6.81 28.70 -62.09
C SER A 245 -7.59 29.49 -63.17
N ASP A 246 -7.67 30.83 -63.21
CA ASP A 246 -7.36 31.94 -62.27
C ASP A 246 -8.46 33.04 -62.50
N ASP A 247 -8.51 34.28 -61.97
CA ASP A 247 -7.65 35.18 -61.15
C ASP A 247 -8.59 36.17 -60.38
N VAL A 248 -8.04 37.05 -59.54
CA VAL A 248 -8.19 38.53 -59.65
C VAL A 248 -7.57 39.22 -58.43
N SER A 249 -6.60 40.08 -58.69
CA SER A 249 -5.93 40.94 -57.69
C SER A 249 -6.65 42.28 -57.48
N ILE A 250 -6.41 42.93 -56.33
CA ILE A 250 -6.11 44.38 -56.23
C ILE A 250 -5.58 44.73 -54.82
N ASP A 251 -4.64 45.67 -54.79
CA ASP A 251 -3.90 46.16 -53.63
C ASP A 251 -4.62 47.30 -52.89
N LEU A 252 -4.31 47.49 -51.59
CA LEU A 252 -4.59 48.72 -50.86
C LEU A 252 -3.64 48.90 -49.65
N THR A 253 -2.41 49.32 -49.97
CA THR A 253 -1.41 49.80 -49.00
C THR A 253 -1.93 50.84 -47.99
N THR A 254 -1.35 50.87 -46.78
CA THR A 254 -0.59 52.04 -46.32
C THR A 254 0.27 51.76 -45.06
N SER A 255 1.27 52.61 -44.88
CA SER A 255 2.43 52.56 -43.99
C SER A 255 2.17 52.65 -42.48
N LYS A 256 3.22 52.38 -41.71
CA LYS A 256 3.42 52.83 -40.32
C LYS A 256 3.96 54.28 -40.27
N GLU A 257 4.24 54.73 -39.04
CA GLU A 257 5.01 55.93 -38.64
C GLU A 257 4.17 57.23 -38.63
N GLU A 258 4.36 58.18 -37.70
CA GLU A 258 5.42 58.37 -36.69
C GLU A 258 4.93 59.14 -35.42
N GLU A 259 5.90 59.52 -34.56
CA GLU A 259 5.87 60.55 -33.50
C GLU A 259 5.18 60.31 -32.14
N LEU A 260 5.56 61.16 -31.16
CA LEU A 260 5.36 61.01 -29.71
C LEU A 260 4.50 62.19 -29.13
N PRO A 261 4.77 62.85 -27.97
CA PRO A 261 3.67 63.14 -27.04
C PRO A 261 3.36 64.62 -26.82
N PHE A 262 2.14 64.94 -26.37
CA PHE A 262 1.89 66.22 -25.69
C PHE A 262 0.87 66.10 -24.55
N MET A 263 1.12 66.85 -23.49
CA MET A 263 0.30 66.92 -22.27
C MET A 263 -0.36 68.30 -22.12
N SER A 264 -1.31 68.40 -21.20
CA SER A 264 -2.08 69.58 -20.75
C SER A 264 -3.39 69.78 -21.51
N LYS A 265 -4.49 70.19 -20.86
CA LYS A 265 -4.66 70.67 -19.48
C LYS A 265 -5.70 69.85 -18.71
#